data_AF-R9JVL2-F1
#
_entry.id   AF-R9JVL2-F1
#
_cell.length_a   1.000
_cell.length_b   1.000
_cell.length_c   1.000
_cell.angle_alpha   90.00
_cell.angle_beta   90.00
_cell.angle_gamma   90.00
#
_symmetry.space_group_name_H-M   'P 1'
#
loop_
_entity.id
_entity.type
_entity.pdbx_description
1 polymer ?
#
loop_
_entity_poly.entity_id
_entity_poly.type
_entity_poly.pdbx_seq_one_letter_code
_entity_poly.pdbx_strand_id
1 'polypeptide(L)'
;SETDEWHRIKEILSWMPWDQEDQVSPQYGNLEKWKWSHPQQKETILEGYSALRTGNPYVTLQKALWAEDKHLSAEAEDYYRLCISDCPEGFLYQLAELAARNRFSLEPLLEEITIETWDECTKVLAEHTKTSDMPGFLENLRPGMQRYPICIWRLEQRFLEKILLKQAMGMPELAEPLKQYCDSVAAEAETLYRSELLNEPDHYALPYQYKFTSAIKTVLEHLEKENYPACIPLLEKAVRVFPEMSSVIGKLSNHIEEKLQTPQPVSEEFELLGRQVKQMLYGLIEHEQWQEAWGVVNQLAALLPGDPEVMKLKQEILCRGTLEHGG
;
A
#
# COMPACT_ATOMS: atom_id res chain seq x y z
N SER A 1 -12.47 -42.20 -21.92
CA SER A 1 -11.64 -42.35 -20.71
C SER A 1 -10.64 -41.21 -20.67
N GLU A 2 -10.17 -40.77 -19.50
CA GLU A 2 -9.18 -39.68 -19.36
C GLU A 2 -7.92 -39.89 -20.23
N THR A 3 -7.58 -41.15 -20.54
CA THR A 3 -6.50 -41.55 -21.45
C THR A 3 -6.71 -41.14 -22.93
N ASP A 4 -7.95 -40.99 -23.39
CA ASP A 4 -8.26 -40.57 -24.78
C ASP A 4 -8.10 -39.05 -24.97
N GLU A 5 -8.26 -38.27 -23.90
CA GLU A 5 -8.03 -36.81 -23.92
C GLU A 5 -6.52 -36.48 -23.91
N TRP A 6 -5.70 -37.31 -23.27
CA TRP A 6 -4.24 -37.13 -23.17
C TRP A 6 -3.51 -37.26 -24.51
N HIS A 7 -3.86 -38.28 -25.31
CA HIS A 7 -3.32 -38.43 -26.67
C HIS A 7 -3.67 -37.23 -27.54
N ARG A 8 -4.89 -36.70 -27.41
CA ARG A 8 -5.34 -35.53 -28.17
C ARG A 8 -4.56 -34.27 -27.83
N ILE A 9 -4.18 -34.05 -26.57
CA ILE A 9 -3.40 -32.85 -26.18
C ILE A 9 -2.01 -32.86 -26.84
N LYS A 10 -1.30 -33.98 -26.77
CA LYS A 10 0.02 -34.10 -27.40
C LYS A 10 -0.08 -33.98 -28.93
N GLU A 11 -1.10 -34.60 -29.53
CA GLU A 11 -1.40 -34.48 -30.96
C GLU A 11 -1.70 -33.04 -31.37
N ILE A 12 -2.61 -32.35 -30.67
CA ILE A 12 -2.97 -30.95 -30.95
C ILE A 12 -1.74 -30.05 -30.88
N LEU A 13 -0.93 -30.16 -29.82
CA LEU A 13 0.30 -29.37 -29.69
C LEU A 13 1.28 -29.70 -30.82
N SER A 14 1.44 -30.98 -31.20
CA SER A 14 2.32 -31.37 -32.31
C SER A 14 1.90 -30.85 -33.68
N TRP A 15 0.61 -30.50 -33.87
CA TRP A 15 0.10 -29.98 -35.14
C TRP A 15 0.36 -28.48 -35.31
N MET A 16 0.71 -27.78 -34.24
CA MET A 16 1.01 -26.35 -34.31
C MET A 16 2.37 -26.11 -34.98
N PRO A 17 2.48 -25.11 -35.87
CA PRO A 17 3.72 -24.82 -36.59
C PRO A 17 4.69 -24.02 -35.72
N TRP A 18 5.22 -24.61 -34.64
CA TRP A 18 6.09 -23.93 -33.65
C TRP A 18 7.32 -23.24 -34.23
N ASP A 19 7.81 -23.72 -35.37
CA ASP A 19 8.96 -23.14 -36.07
C ASP A 19 8.59 -21.88 -36.88
N GLN A 20 7.29 -21.53 -36.96
CA GLN A 20 6.76 -20.32 -37.60
C GLN A 20 6.17 -19.39 -36.54
N GLU A 21 7.04 -18.67 -35.83
CA GLU A 21 6.66 -17.84 -34.68
C GLU A 21 5.56 -16.82 -35.01
N ASP A 22 5.63 -16.15 -36.16
CA ASP A 22 4.63 -15.17 -36.60
C ASP A 22 3.19 -15.74 -36.69
N GLN A 23 3.05 -17.06 -36.89
CA GLN A 23 1.75 -17.72 -36.97
C GLN A 23 1.26 -18.20 -35.61
N VAL A 24 2.18 -18.51 -34.71
CA VAL A 24 1.86 -19.14 -33.42
C VAL A 24 1.77 -18.11 -32.29
N SER A 25 2.55 -17.03 -32.34
CA SER A 25 2.58 -16.00 -31.30
C SER A 25 1.20 -15.40 -30.98
N PRO A 26 0.27 -15.18 -31.94
CA PRO A 26 -1.07 -14.67 -31.61
C PRO A 26 -1.91 -15.67 -30.79
N GLN A 27 -1.53 -16.96 -30.79
CA GLN A 27 -2.24 -18.02 -30.08
C GLN A 27 -1.74 -18.24 -28.65
N TYR A 28 -0.59 -17.67 -28.24
CA TYR A 28 -0.03 -17.89 -26.90
C TYR A 28 -1.02 -17.50 -25.79
N GLY A 29 -1.73 -16.38 -25.94
CA GLY A 29 -2.77 -15.98 -24.98
C GLY A 29 -3.95 -16.96 -24.90
N ASN A 30 -4.31 -17.63 -26.00
CA ASN A 30 -5.36 -18.65 -26.00
C ASN A 30 -4.89 -19.93 -25.32
N LEU A 31 -3.63 -20.30 -25.50
CA LEU A 31 -3.01 -21.45 -24.84
C LEU A 31 -2.90 -21.24 -23.31
N GLU A 32 -2.58 -20.03 -22.87
CA GLU A 32 -2.60 -19.69 -21.43
C GLU A 32 -4.01 -19.75 -20.85
N LYS A 33 -5.00 -19.15 -21.52
CA LYS A 33 -6.41 -19.24 -21.09
C LYS A 33 -6.88 -20.68 -21.00
N TRP A 34 -6.46 -21.53 -21.94
CA TRP A 34 -6.77 -22.95 -21.91
C TRP A 34 -6.15 -23.64 -20.70
N LYS A 35 -4.87 -23.36 -20.40
CA LYS A 35 -4.16 -23.85 -19.20
C LYS A 35 -4.82 -23.40 -17.89
N TRP A 36 -5.23 -22.13 -17.80
CA TRP A 36 -5.90 -21.58 -16.61
C TRP A 36 -7.32 -22.10 -16.41
N SER A 37 -8.05 -22.37 -17.50
CA SER A 37 -9.42 -22.90 -17.43
C SER A 37 -9.46 -24.37 -16.99
N HIS A 38 -8.34 -25.09 -17.10
CA HIS A 38 -8.23 -26.51 -16.78
C HIS A 38 -7.08 -26.79 -15.79
N PRO A 39 -7.16 -26.29 -14.54
CA PRO A 39 -6.07 -26.43 -13.57
C PRO A 39 -5.75 -27.90 -13.24
N GLN A 40 -6.75 -28.78 -13.28
CA GLN A 40 -6.57 -30.23 -13.07
C GLN A 40 -5.75 -30.89 -14.19
N GLN A 41 -5.70 -30.28 -15.37
CA GLN A 41 -4.99 -30.79 -16.55
C GLN A 41 -3.66 -30.06 -16.79
N LYS A 42 -3.28 -29.08 -15.95
CA LYS A 42 -2.06 -28.26 -16.11
C LYS A 42 -0.82 -29.15 -16.30
N GLU A 43 -0.65 -30.15 -15.45
CA GLU A 43 0.50 -31.06 -15.50
C GLU A 43 0.57 -31.81 -16.84
N THR A 44 -0.57 -32.29 -17.33
CA THR A 44 -0.68 -32.98 -18.62
C THR A 44 -0.36 -32.07 -19.80
N ILE A 45 -0.84 -30.83 -19.76
CA ILE A 45 -0.56 -29.84 -20.81
C ILE A 45 0.94 -29.52 -20.84
N LEU A 46 1.55 -29.31 -19.68
CA LEU A 46 2.99 -29.05 -19.56
C LEU A 46 3.84 -30.25 -20.04
N GLU A 47 3.41 -31.47 -19.78
CA GLU A 47 4.06 -32.68 -20.30
C GLU A 47 3.94 -32.80 -21.83
N GLY A 48 2.87 -32.25 -22.42
CA GLY A 48 2.75 -32.12 -23.87
C GLY A 48 3.81 -31.20 -24.47
N TYR A 49 4.06 -30.06 -23.84
CA TYR A 49 5.12 -29.13 -24.26
C TYR A 49 6.53 -29.71 -24.11
N SER A 50 6.80 -30.47 -23.04
CA SER A 50 8.12 -31.04 -22.80
C SER A 50 8.54 -32.07 -23.86
N ALA A 51 7.57 -32.75 -24.47
CA ALA A 51 7.82 -33.70 -25.56
C ALA A 51 8.17 -33.04 -26.91
N LEU A 52 7.92 -31.74 -27.08
CA LEU A 52 8.14 -31.04 -28.33
C LEU A 52 9.63 -30.76 -28.58
N ARG A 53 10.11 -31.07 -29.79
CA ARG A 53 11.49 -30.81 -30.23
C ARG A 53 11.59 -29.52 -31.03
N THR A 54 11.30 -28.40 -30.38
CA THR A 54 11.41 -27.05 -30.93
C THR A 54 12.17 -26.15 -29.96
N GLY A 55 12.83 -25.12 -30.53
CA GLY A 55 13.48 -24.03 -29.80
C GLY A 55 12.58 -22.80 -29.63
N ASN A 56 11.29 -22.91 -29.95
CA ASN A 56 10.35 -21.79 -29.82
C ASN A 56 10.38 -21.19 -28.37
N PRO A 57 10.44 -19.85 -28.23
CA PRO A 57 10.54 -19.17 -26.93
C PRO A 57 9.45 -19.56 -25.92
N TYR A 58 8.19 -19.56 -26.37
CA TYR A 58 7.05 -19.90 -25.52
C TYR A 58 7.09 -21.37 -25.08
N VAL A 59 7.44 -22.28 -25.98
CA VAL A 59 7.58 -23.72 -25.63
C VAL A 59 8.72 -23.93 -24.64
N THR A 60 9.82 -23.21 -24.79
CA THR A 60 10.96 -23.25 -23.85
C THR A 60 10.55 -22.77 -22.46
N LEU A 61 9.73 -21.72 -22.38
CA LEU A 61 9.14 -21.27 -21.11
C LEU A 61 8.23 -22.34 -20.49
N GLN A 62 7.37 -23.00 -21.29
CA GLN A 62 6.53 -24.08 -20.78
C GLN A 62 7.35 -25.31 -20.33
N LYS A 63 8.48 -25.60 -20.98
CA LYS A 63 9.44 -26.63 -20.53
C LYS A 63 10.06 -26.29 -19.18
N ALA A 64 10.41 -25.02 -18.95
CA ALA A 64 10.93 -24.57 -17.66
C ALA A 64 9.90 -24.78 -16.54
N LEU A 65 8.63 -24.41 -16.78
CA LEU A 65 7.52 -24.62 -15.84
C LEU A 65 7.26 -26.11 -15.59
N TRP A 66 7.35 -26.95 -16.63
CA TRP A 66 7.24 -28.40 -16.47
C TRP A 66 8.37 -28.99 -15.62
N ALA A 67 9.61 -28.58 -15.87
CA ALA A 67 10.77 -29.04 -15.11
C ALA A 67 10.70 -28.61 -13.63
N GLU A 68 10.22 -27.39 -13.37
CA GLU A 68 9.91 -26.91 -12.01
C GLU A 68 8.86 -27.80 -11.32
N ASP A 69 7.72 -28.06 -11.98
CA ASP A 69 6.64 -28.89 -11.45
C ASP A 69 7.11 -30.35 -11.17
N LYS A 70 8.12 -30.85 -11.91
CA LYS A 70 8.76 -32.16 -11.68
C LYS A 70 9.92 -32.14 -10.68
N HIS A 71 10.20 -31.01 -10.06
CA HIS A 71 11.33 -30.81 -9.14
C HIS A 71 12.71 -31.07 -9.77
N LEU A 72 12.83 -30.88 -11.09
CA LEU A 72 14.07 -30.99 -11.84
C LEU A 72 14.79 -29.63 -11.88
N SER A 73 15.33 -29.21 -10.74
CA SER A 73 15.87 -27.84 -10.55
C SER A 73 16.95 -27.44 -11.56
N ALA A 74 17.87 -28.36 -11.92
CA ALA A 74 18.92 -28.07 -12.89
C ALA A 74 18.36 -27.87 -14.31
N GLU A 75 17.41 -28.72 -14.74
CA GLU A 75 16.76 -28.58 -16.05
C GLU A 75 15.91 -27.31 -16.12
N ALA A 76 15.19 -26.98 -15.04
CA ALA A 76 14.43 -25.75 -14.93
C ALA A 76 15.33 -24.51 -15.07
N GLU A 77 16.52 -24.53 -14.45
CA GLU A 77 17.49 -23.45 -14.57
C GLU A 77 18.06 -23.33 -15.99
N ASP A 78 18.37 -24.46 -16.65
CA ASP A 78 18.88 -24.44 -18.02
C ASP A 78 17.84 -23.88 -19.01
N TYR A 79 16.58 -24.31 -18.92
CA TYR A 79 15.51 -23.72 -19.72
C TYR A 79 15.26 -22.25 -19.37
N TYR A 80 15.33 -21.89 -18.09
CA TYR A 80 15.18 -20.50 -17.64
C TYR A 80 16.25 -19.60 -18.27
N ARG A 81 17.52 -20.02 -18.29
CA ARG A 81 18.61 -19.26 -18.94
C ARG A 81 18.36 -19.06 -20.45
N LEU A 82 17.79 -20.05 -21.13
CA LEU A 82 17.41 -19.91 -22.54
C LEU A 82 16.26 -18.91 -22.72
N CYS A 83 15.29 -18.89 -21.80
CA CYS A 83 14.16 -17.96 -21.87
C CYS A 83 14.54 -16.51 -21.53
N ILE A 84 15.59 -16.28 -20.74
CA ILE A 84 16.06 -14.92 -20.44
C ILE A 84 16.50 -14.19 -21.71
N SER A 85 17.21 -14.88 -22.60
CA SER A 85 17.70 -14.27 -23.84
C SER A 85 16.63 -14.06 -24.90
N ASP A 86 15.53 -14.82 -24.83
CA ASP A 86 14.49 -14.84 -25.86
C ASP A 86 13.13 -15.04 -25.18
N CYS A 87 12.66 -13.99 -24.49
CA CYS A 87 11.40 -14.02 -23.76
C CYS A 87 10.25 -13.61 -24.69
N PRO A 88 9.18 -14.43 -24.82
CA PRO A 88 8.04 -14.05 -25.64
C PRO A 88 7.32 -12.83 -25.05
N GLU A 89 6.89 -11.91 -25.92
CA GLU A 89 6.24 -10.66 -25.52
C GLU A 89 4.99 -10.92 -24.66
N GLY A 90 4.89 -10.21 -23.53
CA GLY A 90 3.79 -10.37 -22.57
C GLY A 90 3.96 -11.51 -21.56
N PHE A 91 5.04 -12.30 -21.63
CA PHE A 91 5.29 -13.44 -20.73
C PHE A 91 6.38 -13.21 -19.69
N LEU A 92 6.93 -11.99 -19.63
CA LEU A 92 7.95 -11.58 -18.65
C LEU A 92 7.54 -11.91 -17.21
N TYR A 93 6.25 -11.77 -16.87
CA TYR A 93 5.73 -12.09 -15.54
C TYR A 93 5.93 -13.57 -15.16
N GLN A 94 5.84 -14.52 -16.13
CA GLN A 94 6.06 -15.95 -15.84
C GLN A 94 7.52 -16.23 -15.51
N LEU A 95 8.47 -15.52 -16.15
CA LEU A 95 9.88 -15.61 -15.81
C LEU A 95 10.16 -15.03 -14.42
N ALA A 96 9.58 -13.86 -14.12
CA ALA A 96 9.72 -13.27 -12.79
C ALA A 96 9.12 -14.16 -11.70
N GLU A 97 7.97 -14.79 -11.96
CA GLU A 97 7.36 -15.76 -11.05
C GLU A 97 8.22 -17.01 -10.85
N LEU A 98 8.77 -17.56 -11.94
CA LEU A 98 9.68 -18.72 -11.89
C LEU A 98 10.97 -18.39 -11.13
N ALA A 99 11.52 -17.21 -11.36
CA ALA A 99 12.68 -16.69 -10.64
C ALA A 99 12.38 -16.51 -9.15
N ALA A 100 11.20 -15.99 -8.78
CA ALA A 100 10.80 -15.81 -7.39
C ALA A 100 10.61 -17.15 -6.65
N ARG A 101 10.14 -18.20 -7.34
CA ARG A 101 9.97 -19.52 -6.71
C ARG A 101 11.29 -20.28 -6.55
N ASN A 102 12.22 -20.13 -7.48
CA ASN A 102 13.50 -20.88 -7.51
C ASN A 102 14.72 -20.06 -7.10
N ARG A 103 14.56 -18.77 -6.80
CA ARG A 103 15.64 -17.80 -6.54
C ARG A 103 16.64 -17.68 -7.68
N PHE A 104 16.16 -17.77 -8.91
CA PHE A 104 16.98 -17.52 -10.09
C PHE A 104 17.27 -16.03 -10.26
N SER A 105 18.38 -15.70 -10.92
CA SER A 105 18.75 -14.32 -11.20
C SER A 105 17.92 -13.76 -12.36
N LEU A 106 17.38 -12.54 -12.19
CA LEU A 106 16.73 -11.77 -13.26
C LEU A 106 17.66 -10.74 -13.88
N GLU A 107 18.87 -10.54 -13.34
CA GLU A 107 19.79 -9.49 -13.81
C GLU A 107 20.04 -9.49 -15.32
N PRO A 108 20.27 -10.64 -16.01
CA PRO A 108 20.53 -10.61 -17.44
C PRO A 108 19.29 -10.20 -18.26
N LEU A 109 18.09 -10.44 -17.73
CA LEU A 109 16.84 -10.01 -18.35
C LEU A 109 16.62 -8.50 -18.16
N LEU A 110 16.92 -8.00 -16.97
CA LEU A 110 16.79 -6.58 -16.63
C LEU A 110 17.80 -5.69 -17.35
N GLU A 111 18.91 -6.26 -17.84
CA GLU A 111 19.90 -5.56 -18.66
C GLU A 111 19.37 -5.24 -20.07
N GLU A 112 18.49 -6.10 -20.60
CA GLU A 112 18.00 -6.01 -21.98
C GLU A 112 16.64 -5.29 -22.10
N ILE A 113 15.83 -5.28 -21.03
CA ILE A 113 14.51 -4.65 -21.05
C ILE A 113 14.54 -3.20 -20.58
N THR A 114 13.57 -2.42 -21.06
CA THR A 114 13.34 -1.07 -20.54
C THR A 114 12.62 -1.09 -19.20
N ILE A 115 12.74 0.01 -18.46
CA ILE A 115 12.01 0.15 -17.19
C ILE A 115 10.49 0.20 -17.42
N GLU A 116 10.04 0.73 -18.56
CA GLU A 116 8.64 0.76 -18.96
C GLU A 116 8.10 -0.67 -19.19
N THR A 117 8.89 -1.54 -19.82
CA THR A 117 8.55 -2.96 -19.99
C THR A 117 8.44 -3.66 -18.62
N TRP A 118 9.38 -3.37 -17.71
CA TRP A 118 9.31 -3.89 -16.34
C TRP A 118 8.07 -3.38 -15.60
N ASP A 119 7.72 -2.10 -15.73
CA ASP A 119 6.53 -1.52 -15.09
C ASP A 119 5.25 -2.25 -15.52
N GLU A 120 5.07 -2.54 -16.81
CA GLU A 120 3.92 -3.33 -17.27
C GLU A 120 3.92 -4.75 -16.68
N CYS A 121 5.10 -5.38 -16.56
CA CYS A 121 5.22 -6.68 -15.90
C CYS A 121 4.84 -6.60 -14.41
N THR A 122 5.26 -5.56 -13.68
CA THR A 122 4.92 -5.40 -12.26
C THR A 122 3.41 -5.29 -12.03
N LYS A 123 2.65 -4.70 -12.97
CA LYS A 123 1.19 -4.65 -12.90
C LYS A 123 0.57 -6.06 -12.97
N VAL A 124 1.01 -6.87 -13.93
CA VAL A 124 0.54 -8.25 -14.08
C VAL A 124 0.91 -9.10 -12.86
N LEU A 125 2.15 -8.95 -12.36
CA LEU A 125 2.60 -9.62 -11.14
C LEU A 125 1.75 -9.23 -9.93
N ALA A 126 1.43 -7.94 -9.78
CA ALA A 126 0.58 -7.46 -8.70
C ALA A 126 -0.83 -8.06 -8.80
N GLU A 127 -1.41 -8.20 -10.00
CA GLU A 127 -2.73 -8.83 -10.18
C GLU A 127 -2.72 -10.31 -9.80
N HIS A 128 -1.75 -11.08 -10.30
CA HIS A 128 -1.67 -12.54 -10.13
C HIS A 128 -1.24 -12.97 -8.72
N THR A 129 -0.42 -12.17 -8.03
CA THR A 129 0.12 -12.54 -6.73
C THR A 129 -0.90 -12.28 -5.62
N LYS A 130 -1.13 -13.27 -4.75
CA LYS A 130 -1.98 -13.10 -3.58
C LYS A 130 -1.28 -12.19 -2.57
N THR A 131 -2.05 -11.38 -1.85
CA THR A 131 -1.49 -10.42 -0.87
C THR A 131 -0.68 -11.09 0.25
N SER A 132 -0.99 -12.35 0.59
CA SER A 132 -0.24 -13.13 1.59
C SER A 132 1.16 -13.53 1.11
N ASP A 133 1.35 -13.66 -0.20
CA ASP A 133 2.54 -14.28 -0.79
C ASP A 133 3.54 -13.19 -1.26
N MET A 134 3.09 -11.94 -1.36
CA MET A 134 3.87 -10.79 -1.83
C MET A 134 5.19 -10.56 -1.06
N PRO A 135 5.24 -10.61 0.29
CA PRO A 135 6.50 -10.41 1.00
C PRO A 135 7.53 -11.48 0.67
N GLY A 136 7.12 -12.75 0.65
CA GLY A 136 8.01 -13.87 0.30
C GLY A 136 8.47 -13.83 -1.16
N PHE A 137 7.61 -13.33 -2.06
CA PHE A 137 7.96 -13.10 -3.46
C PHE A 137 9.10 -12.09 -3.61
N LEU A 138 9.00 -10.94 -2.92
CA LEU A 138 10.03 -9.91 -2.93
C LEU A 138 11.34 -10.40 -2.30
N GLU A 139 11.25 -11.10 -1.17
CA GLU A 139 12.44 -11.67 -0.49
C GLU A 139 13.21 -12.62 -1.38
N ASN A 140 12.52 -13.47 -2.14
CA ASN A 140 13.18 -14.43 -3.01
C ASN A 140 13.79 -13.80 -4.28
N LEU A 141 13.22 -12.69 -4.79
CA LEU A 141 13.76 -11.98 -5.95
C LEU A 141 14.92 -11.05 -5.63
N ARG A 142 14.94 -10.46 -4.42
CA ARG A 142 15.93 -9.45 -4.02
C ARG A 142 17.40 -9.88 -4.26
N PRO A 143 17.83 -11.13 -3.98
CA PRO A 143 19.18 -11.57 -4.29
C PRO A 143 19.50 -11.62 -5.80
N GLY A 144 18.50 -11.88 -6.64
CA GLY A 144 18.63 -12.01 -8.09
C GLY A 144 18.50 -10.70 -8.85
N MET A 145 18.48 -9.56 -8.16
CA MET A 145 18.26 -8.21 -8.73
C MET A 145 19.15 -7.14 -8.05
N GLN A 146 20.28 -7.52 -7.45
CA GLN A 146 21.11 -6.61 -6.65
C GLN A 146 21.66 -5.43 -7.45
N ARG A 147 21.98 -5.64 -8.73
CA ARG A 147 22.43 -4.57 -9.63
C ARG A 147 21.32 -3.61 -10.06
N TYR A 148 20.06 -3.98 -9.86
CA TYR A 148 18.89 -3.24 -10.33
C TYR A 148 17.87 -2.98 -9.19
N PRO A 149 18.27 -2.28 -8.11
CA PRO A 149 17.41 -2.09 -6.92
C PRO A 149 16.11 -1.34 -7.23
N ILE A 150 16.12 -0.42 -8.21
CA ILE A 150 14.94 0.32 -8.66
C ILE A 150 13.84 -0.64 -9.15
N CYS A 151 14.20 -1.72 -9.85
CA CYS A 151 13.22 -2.68 -10.35
C CYS A 151 12.50 -3.40 -9.20
N ILE A 152 13.22 -3.74 -8.12
CA ILE A 152 12.63 -4.32 -6.92
C ILE A 152 11.71 -3.31 -6.22
N TRP A 153 12.15 -2.06 -6.06
CA TRP A 153 11.33 -1.02 -5.40
C TRP A 153 10.03 -0.77 -6.16
N ARG A 154 10.06 -0.70 -7.49
CA ARG A 154 8.82 -0.53 -8.27
C ARG A 154 7.84 -1.68 -8.09
N LEU A 155 8.32 -2.92 -8.04
CA LEU A 155 7.47 -4.07 -7.76
C LEU A 155 6.90 -4.00 -6.33
N GLU A 156 7.73 -3.65 -5.35
CA GLU A 156 7.32 -3.45 -3.96
C GLU A 156 6.22 -2.38 -3.85
N GLN A 157 6.40 -1.23 -4.52
CA GLN A 157 5.40 -0.17 -4.59
C GLN A 157 4.07 -0.69 -5.13
N ARG A 158 4.06 -1.45 -6.25
CA ARG A 158 2.82 -2.04 -6.80
C ARG A 158 2.14 -3.02 -5.84
N PHE A 159 2.90 -3.83 -5.13
CA PHE A 159 2.37 -4.75 -4.13
C PHE A 159 1.73 -3.98 -2.97
N LEU A 160 2.41 -2.94 -2.48
CA LEU A 160 1.90 -2.08 -1.43
C LEU A 160 0.67 -1.29 -1.86
N GLU A 161 0.61 -0.78 -3.09
CA GLU A 161 -0.59 -0.16 -3.68
C GLU A 161 -1.78 -1.12 -3.61
N LYS A 162 -1.61 -2.38 -4.06
CA LYS A 162 -2.66 -3.41 -3.99
C LYS A 162 -3.10 -3.70 -2.55
N ILE A 163 -2.17 -3.71 -1.58
CA ILE A 163 -2.47 -3.93 -0.16
C ILE A 163 -3.26 -2.74 0.40
N LEU A 164 -2.82 -1.51 0.14
CA LEU A 164 -3.40 -0.26 0.64
C LEU A 164 -4.82 -0.02 0.11
N LEU A 165 -5.05 -0.35 -1.17
CA LEU A 165 -6.36 -0.17 -1.82
C LEU A 165 -7.40 -1.22 -1.40
N LYS A 166 -7.03 -2.18 -0.53
CA LYS A 166 -7.96 -3.17 0.00
C LYS A 166 -8.99 -2.51 0.94
N GLN A 167 -10.26 -2.57 0.57
CA GLN A 167 -11.34 -1.84 1.23
C GLN A 167 -11.49 -2.16 2.73
N ALA A 168 -11.24 -3.40 3.15
CA ALA A 168 -11.49 -3.87 4.52
C ALA A 168 -10.43 -3.49 5.59
N MET A 169 -9.35 -2.80 5.22
CA MET A 169 -8.25 -2.50 6.15
C MET A 169 -8.56 -1.31 7.08
N GLY A 170 -8.38 -1.50 8.39
CA GLY A 170 -8.48 -0.44 9.40
C GLY A 170 -7.21 0.40 9.54
N MET A 171 -7.27 1.53 10.25
CA MET A 171 -6.12 2.44 10.43
C MET A 171 -4.86 1.83 11.05
N PRO A 172 -4.93 1.00 12.12
CA PRO A 172 -3.73 0.39 12.69
C PRO A 172 -3.02 -0.55 11.72
N GLU A 173 -3.80 -1.22 10.85
CA GLU A 173 -3.29 -2.13 9.83
C GLU A 173 -2.76 -1.38 8.59
N LEU A 174 -3.24 -0.15 8.35
CA LEU A 174 -2.86 0.71 7.22
C LEU A 174 -1.52 1.42 7.45
N ALA A 175 -1.19 1.75 8.69
CA ALA A 175 -0.04 2.60 9.03
C ALA A 175 1.29 2.02 8.53
N GLU A 176 1.53 0.72 8.78
CA GLU A 176 2.80 0.08 8.42
C GLU A 176 2.97 -0.07 6.89
N PRO A 177 2.01 -0.63 6.13
CA PRO A 177 2.11 -0.66 4.67
C PRO A 177 2.22 0.73 4.03
N LEU A 178 1.56 1.74 4.59
CA LEU A 178 1.62 3.11 4.09
C LEU A 178 3.01 3.71 4.29
N LYS A 179 3.61 3.48 5.46
CA LYS A 179 4.97 3.90 5.75
C LYS A 179 5.97 3.20 4.82
N GLN A 180 5.86 1.88 4.67
CA GLN A 180 6.70 1.10 3.75
C GLN A 180 6.59 1.61 2.31
N TYR A 181 5.38 1.96 1.85
CA TYR A 181 5.17 2.52 0.52
C TYR A 181 5.88 3.87 0.38
N CYS A 182 5.71 4.76 1.37
CA CYS A 182 6.36 6.06 1.38
C CYS A 182 7.89 5.94 1.40
N ASP A 183 8.44 4.96 2.12
CA ASP A 183 9.88 4.74 2.19
C ASP A 183 10.44 4.16 0.89
N SER A 184 9.73 3.23 0.26
CA SER A 184 10.12 2.66 -1.04
C SER A 184 10.13 3.72 -2.15
N VAL A 185 9.10 4.57 -2.23
CA VAL A 185 9.05 5.69 -3.20
C VAL A 185 10.13 6.73 -2.92
N ALA A 186 10.41 7.04 -1.65
CA ALA A 186 11.45 7.99 -1.30
C ALA A 186 12.85 7.46 -1.66
N ALA A 187 13.14 6.19 -1.39
CA ALA A 187 14.42 5.56 -1.73
C ALA A 187 14.68 5.55 -3.25
N GLU A 188 13.64 5.27 -4.06
CA GLU A 188 13.74 5.39 -5.51
C GLU A 188 14.06 6.85 -5.93
N ALA A 189 13.32 7.82 -5.40
CA ALA A 189 13.50 9.22 -5.76
C ALA A 189 14.87 9.77 -5.33
N GLU A 190 15.37 9.42 -4.15
CA GLU A 190 16.71 9.79 -3.66
C GLU A 190 17.84 9.20 -4.51
N THR A 191 17.58 8.07 -5.17
CA THR A 191 18.52 7.45 -6.11
C THR A 191 18.51 8.15 -7.47
N LEU A 192 17.34 8.61 -7.93
CA LEU A 192 17.14 9.16 -9.28
C LEU A 192 17.35 10.68 -9.37
N TYR A 193 17.03 11.41 -8.30
CA TYR A 193 16.99 12.87 -8.29
C TYR A 193 17.96 13.45 -7.27
N ARG A 194 18.41 14.68 -7.53
CA ARG A 194 19.22 15.41 -6.56
C ARG A 194 18.34 15.95 -5.43
N SER A 195 18.92 16.04 -4.23
CA SER A 195 18.22 16.47 -3.02
C SER A 195 17.61 17.88 -3.14
N GLU A 196 18.20 18.78 -3.92
CA GLU A 196 17.65 20.13 -4.10
C GLU A 196 16.29 20.12 -4.79
N LEU A 197 16.06 19.17 -5.71
CA LEU A 197 14.76 19.00 -6.37
C LEU A 197 13.73 18.40 -5.42
N LEU A 198 14.18 17.46 -4.59
CA LEU A 198 13.34 16.72 -3.63
C LEU A 198 12.84 17.60 -2.48
N ASN A 199 13.61 18.62 -2.08
CA ASN A 199 13.25 19.56 -1.02
C ASN A 199 12.08 20.49 -1.39
N GLU A 200 11.82 20.69 -2.68
CA GLU A 200 10.75 21.57 -3.18
C GLU A 200 9.83 20.83 -4.19
N PRO A 201 9.09 19.81 -3.74
CA PRO A 201 8.39 18.89 -4.63
C PRO A 201 7.28 19.54 -5.46
N ASP A 202 6.77 20.70 -5.05
CA ASP A 202 5.75 21.46 -5.78
C ASP A 202 6.32 22.31 -6.92
N HIS A 203 7.57 22.75 -6.81
CA HIS A 203 8.20 23.63 -7.80
C HIS A 203 8.70 22.88 -9.03
N TYR A 204 8.94 21.57 -8.89
CA TYR A 204 9.48 20.73 -9.96
C TYR A 204 8.45 19.72 -10.48
N ALA A 205 8.66 19.28 -11.72
CA ALA A 205 7.86 18.25 -12.38
C ALA A 205 8.26 16.84 -11.90
N LEU A 206 8.24 16.61 -10.57
CA LEU A 206 8.51 15.30 -9.98
C LEU A 206 7.34 14.32 -10.20
N PRO A 207 7.61 13.01 -10.16
CA PRO A 207 6.57 11.98 -10.22
C PRO A 207 5.47 12.21 -9.18
N TYR A 208 4.23 11.95 -9.56
CA TYR A 208 3.08 12.15 -8.67
C TYR A 208 3.16 11.26 -7.42
N GLN A 209 3.73 10.05 -7.55
CA GLN A 209 3.96 9.16 -6.41
C GLN A 209 4.86 9.82 -5.36
N TYR A 210 5.93 10.48 -5.79
CA TYR A 210 6.83 11.17 -4.88
C TYR A 210 6.16 12.37 -4.21
N LYS A 211 5.41 13.17 -4.97
CA LYS A 211 4.66 14.31 -4.42
C LYS A 211 3.63 13.86 -3.38
N PHE A 212 2.95 12.74 -3.63
CA PHE A 212 2.06 12.11 -2.67
C PHE A 212 2.81 11.64 -1.42
N THR A 213 3.89 10.88 -1.60
CA THR A 213 4.73 10.37 -0.51
C THR A 213 5.28 11.48 0.38
N SER A 214 5.75 12.58 -0.20
CA SER A 214 6.22 13.75 0.54
C SER A 214 5.11 14.33 1.43
N ALA A 215 3.90 14.52 0.90
CA ALA A 215 2.75 15.01 1.66
C ALA A 215 2.33 14.05 2.78
N ILE A 216 2.27 12.74 2.49
CA ILE A 216 1.87 11.73 3.48
C ILE A 216 2.91 11.56 4.58
N LYS A 217 4.22 11.61 4.29
CA LYS A 217 5.25 11.59 5.33
C LYS A 217 5.07 12.74 6.32
N THR A 218 4.80 13.96 5.82
CA THR A 218 4.50 15.12 6.69
C THR A 218 3.22 14.93 7.50
N VAL A 219 2.17 14.31 6.92
CA VAL A 219 0.95 13.96 7.67
C VAL A 219 1.26 12.97 8.79
N LEU A 220 2.02 11.90 8.53
CA LEU A 220 2.39 10.91 9.53
C LEU A 220 3.19 11.55 10.68
N GLU A 221 4.13 12.45 10.38
CA GLU A 221 4.86 13.22 11.41
C GLU A 221 3.95 14.12 12.24
N HIS A 222 2.94 14.75 11.62
CA HIS A 222 1.97 15.58 12.35
C HIS A 222 1.01 14.74 13.21
N LEU A 223 0.67 13.53 12.76
CA LEU A 223 -0.10 12.57 13.57
C LEU A 223 0.67 12.15 14.83
N GLU A 224 1.97 11.89 14.70
CA GLU A 224 2.84 11.58 15.85
C GLU A 224 2.94 12.75 16.86
N LYS A 225 2.87 14.00 16.36
CA LYS A 225 2.92 15.22 17.17
C LYS A 225 1.54 15.71 17.63
N GLU A 226 0.48 14.94 17.40
CA GLU A 226 -0.92 15.30 17.69
C GLU A 226 -1.39 16.63 17.06
N ASN A 227 -0.74 17.08 15.99
CA ASN A 227 -1.08 18.31 15.28
C ASN A 227 -2.07 18.02 14.13
N TYR A 228 -3.28 17.61 14.52
CA TYR A 228 -4.35 17.21 13.59
C TYR A 228 -4.80 18.30 12.60
N PRO A 229 -4.90 19.60 12.98
CA PRO A 229 -5.32 20.65 12.03
C PRO A 229 -4.38 20.85 10.85
N ALA A 230 -3.06 20.63 11.05
CA ALA A 230 -2.06 20.77 9.99
C ALA A 230 -2.18 19.66 8.91
N CYS A 231 -2.79 18.52 9.24
CA CYS A 231 -2.94 17.39 8.32
C CYS A 231 -3.99 17.64 7.22
N ILE A 232 -5.04 18.41 7.50
CA ILE A 232 -6.18 18.63 6.58
C ILE A 232 -5.73 19.18 5.21
N PRO A 233 -5.00 20.31 5.11
CA PRO A 233 -4.57 20.84 3.81
C PRO A 233 -3.61 19.90 3.07
N LEU A 234 -2.81 19.11 3.80
CA LEU A 234 -1.88 18.13 3.21
C LEU A 234 -2.65 16.95 2.59
N LEU A 235 -3.70 16.48 3.24
CA LEU A 235 -4.56 15.41 2.73
C LEU A 235 -5.36 15.87 1.51
N GLU A 236 -5.93 17.08 1.53
CA GLU A 236 -6.61 17.65 0.35
C GLU A 236 -5.67 17.73 -0.86
N LYS A 237 -4.41 18.11 -0.64
CA LYS A 237 -3.38 18.14 -1.66
C LYS A 237 -3.05 16.73 -2.15
N ALA A 238 -2.88 15.77 -1.25
CA ALA A 238 -2.58 14.37 -1.58
C ALA A 238 -3.67 13.75 -2.48
N VAL A 239 -4.95 14.04 -2.21
CA VAL A 239 -6.08 13.54 -3.04
C VAL A 239 -5.98 14.05 -4.48
N ARG A 240 -5.59 15.31 -4.67
CA ARG A 240 -5.47 15.91 -6.01
C ARG A 240 -4.29 15.35 -6.79
N VAL A 241 -3.18 15.08 -6.11
CA VAL A 241 -1.94 14.57 -6.71
C VAL A 241 -2.09 13.10 -7.11
N PHE A 242 -2.72 12.28 -6.26
CA PHE A 242 -2.86 10.86 -6.51
C PHE A 242 -4.30 10.38 -6.21
N PRO A 243 -5.24 10.58 -7.14
CA PRO A 243 -6.66 10.28 -6.92
C PRO A 243 -6.95 8.80 -6.65
N GLU A 244 -6.15 7.88 -7.18
CA GLU A 244 -6.35 6.43 -6.95
C GLU A 244 -6.22 6.05 -5.46
N MET A 245 -5.42 6.80 -4.70
CA MET A 245 -5.24 6.64 -3.25
C MET A 245 -6.34 7.30 -2.41
N SER A 246 -7.42 7.82 -3.01
CA SER A 246 -8.48 8.53 -2.28
C SER A 246 -9.11 7.69 -1.16
N SER A 247 -9.20 6.37 -1.33
CA SER A 247 -9.74 5.48 -0.29
C SER A 247 -8.84 5.45 0.96
N VAL A 248 -7.52 5.44 0.76
CA VAL A 248 -6.49 5.49 1.82
C VAL A 248 -6.54 6.85 2.51
N ILE A 249 -6.61 7.93 1.72
CA ILE A 249 -6.67 9.30 2.25
C ILE A 249 -7.97 9.54 3.03
N GLY A 250 -9.10 8.99 2.56
CA GLY A 250 -10.37 9.04 3.28
C GLY A 250 -10.29 8.38 4.66
N LYS A 251 -9.60 7.24 4.76
CA LYS A 251 -9.35 6.58 6.07
C LYS A 251 -8.50 7.45 7.00
N LEU A 252 -7.43 8.06 6.49
CA LEU A 252 -6.60 9.01 7.25
C LEU A 252 -7.43 10.21 7.72
N SER A 253 -8.27 10.76 6.85
CA SER A 253 -9.12 11.91 7.15
C SER A 253 -10.13 11.58 8.26
N ASN A 254 -10.83 10.44 8.14
CA ASN A 254 -11.76 9.97 9.17
C ASN A 254 -11.07 9.76 10.53
N HIS A 255 -9.84 9.24 10.54
CA HIS A 255 -9.07 9.07 11.77
C HIS A 255 -8.73 10.40 12.44
N ILE A 256 -8.34 11.40 11.63
CA ILE A 256 -8.06 12.75 12.10
C ILE A 256 -9.33 13.41 12.64
N GLU A 257 -10.46 13.28 11.96
CA GLU A 257 -11.74 13.81 12.42
C GLU A 257 -12.18 13.18 13.75
N GLU A 258 -12.04 11.86 13.90
CA GLU A 258 -12.33 11.16 15.16
C GLU A 258 -11.47 11.72 16.31
N LYS A 259 -10.17 11.94 16.07
CA LYS A 259 -9.24 12.52 17.05
C LYS A 259 -9.53 13.98 17.37
N LEU A 260 -9.98 14.78 16.39
CA LEU A 260 -10.42 16.16 16.60
C LEU A 260 -11.74 16.27 17.38
N GLN A 261 -12.63 15.30 17.23
CA GLN A 261 -13.90 15.23 17.97
C GLN A 261 -13.72 14.66 19.38
N THR A 262 -12.59 14.00 19.66
CA THR A 262 -12.27 13.55 21.02
C THR A 262 -11.80 14.78 21.82
N PRO A 263 -12.46 15.17 22.92
CA PRO A 263 -12.00 16.30 23.72
C PRO A 263 -10.57 16.05 24.18
N GLN A 264 -9.66 16.97 23.84
CA GLN A 264 -8.27 16.90 24.26
C GLN A 264 -8.20 16.75 25.79
N PRO A 265 -7.35 15.86 26.34
CA PRO A 265 -7.10 15.86 27.77
C PRO A 265 -6.55 17.22 28.15
N VAL A 266 -7.32 17.93 28.97
CA VAL A 266 -6.94 19.21 29.55
C VAL A 266 -5.61 18.98 30.30
N SER A 267 -4.57 19.76 29.98
CA SER A 267 -3.24 19.67 30.61
C SER A 267 -3.36 19.56 32.15
N GLU A 268 -2.49 18.77 32.79
CA GLU A 268 -2.47 18.61 34.27
C GLU A 268 -2.43 19.96 35.01
N GLU A 269 -1.79 20.98 34.42
CA GLU A 269 -1.75 22.35 34.96
C GLU A 269 -3.11 23.04 34.90
N PHE A 270 -3.87 22.82 33.82
CA PHE A 270 -5.23 23.34 33.69
C PHE A 270 -6.22 22.56 34.56
N GLU A 271 -6.00 21.28 34.84
CA GLU A 271 -6.77 20.55 35.85
C GLU A 271 -6.49 21.05 37.27
N LEU A 272 -5.23 21.33 37.60
CA LEU A 272 -4.84 21.92 38.89
C LEU A 272 -5.44 23.32 39.05
N LEU A 273 -5.36 24.15 38.00
CA LEU A 273 -5.98 25.47 37.98
C LEU A 273 -7.50 25.36 38.08
N GLY A 274 -8.10 24.43 37.34
CA GLY A 274 -9.54 24.13 37.41
C GLY A 274 -9.97 23.72 38.82
N ARG A 275 -9.20 22.87 39.51
CA ARG A 275 -9.44 22.47 40.90
C ARG A 275 -9.30 23.64 41.88
N GLN A 276 -8.28 24.47 41.73
CA GLN A 276 -8.08 25.65 42.58
C GLN A 276 -9.20 26.69 42.41
N VAL A 277 -9.59 26.97 41.17
CA VAL A 277 -10.69 27.91 40.87
C VAL A 277 -12.04 27.35 41.32
N LYS A 278 -12.28 26.03 41.20
CA LYS A 278 -13.46 25.36 41.76
C LYS A 278 -13.50 25.46 43.29
N GLN A 279 -12.40 25.23 43.99
CA GLN A 279 -12.32 25.40 45.45
C GLN A 279 -12.58 26.85 45.88
N MET A 280 -12.03 27.83 45.16
CA MET A 280 -12.32 29.24 45.40
C MET A 280 -13.81 29.56 45.20
N LEU A 281 -14.43 29.03 44.13
CA LEU A 281 -15.88 29.18 43.87
C LEU A 281 -16.74 28.61 45.00
N TYR A 282 -16.40 27.42 45.52
CA TYR A 282 -17.11 26.84 46.66
C TYR A 282 -16.99 27.73 47.91
N GLY A 283 -15.80 28.27 48.20
CA GLY A 283 -15.61 29.21 49.31
C GLY A 283 -16.41 30.50 49.14
N LEU A 284 -16.47 31.07 47.93
CA LEU A 284 -17.27 32.28 47.65
C LEU A 284 -18.78 32.02 47.79
N ILE A 285 -19.25 30.82 47.43
CA ILE A 285 -20.65 30.40 47.60
C ILE A 285 -20.97 30.17 49.09
N GLU A 286 -20.07 29.54 49.85
CA GLU A 286 -20.23 29.34 51.30
C GLU A 286 -20.24 30.66 52.09
N HIS A 287 -19.55 31.68 51.58
CA HIS A 287 -19.52 33.02 52.17
C HIS A 287 -20.57 33.99 51.58
N GLU A 288 -21.54 33.50 50.80
CA GLU A 288 -22.63 34.30 50.19
C GLU A 288 -22.12 35.47 49.32
N GLN A 289 -20.89 35.40 48.80
CA GLN A 289 -20.28 36.42 47.94
C GLN A 289 -20.70 36.21 46.48
N TRP A 290 -22.01 36.31 46.21
CA TRP A 290 -22.63 35.96 44.92
C TRP A 290 -22.11 36.74 43.73
N GLN A 291 -21.78 38.02 43.92
CA GLN A 291 -21.32 38.91 42.85
C GLN A 291 -19.90 38.55 42.38
N GLU A 292 -19.02 38.16 43.32
CA GLU A 292 -17.66 37.70 43.05
C GLU A 292 -17.66 36.28 42.48
N ALA A 293 -18.47 35.38 43.05
CA ALA A 293 -18.69 34.04 42.53
C ALA A 293 -19.18 34.06 41.07
N TRP A 294 -20.08 35.00 40.73
CA TRP A 294 -20.56 35.19 39.35
C TRP A 294 -19.45 35.67 38.38
N GLY A 295 -18.55 36.53 38.83
CA GLY A 295 -17.39 36.95 38.03
C GLY A 295 -16.46 35.77 37.72
N VAL A 296 -16.13 34.99 38.74
CA VAL A 296 -15.21 33.84 38.65
C VAL A 296 -15.83 32.71 37.81
N VAL A 297 -17.12 32.40 37.97
CA VAL A 297 -17.77 31.33 37.20
C VAL A 297 -17.89 31.67 35.71
N ASN A 298 -18.03 32.95 35.35
CA ASN A 298 -18.04 33.37 33.94
C ASN A 298 -16.65 33.32 33.31
N GLN A 299 -15.59 33.62 34.06
CA GLN A 299 -14.22 33.42 33.61
C GLN A 299 -13.92 31.93 33.42
N LEU A 300 -14.37 31.07 34.35
CA LEU A 300 -14.20 29.62 34.26
C LEU A 300 -15.00 29.02 33.09
N ALA A 301 -16.22 29.52 32.85
CA ALA A 301 -17.05 29.10 31.70
C ALA A 301 -16.47 29.57 30.35
N ALA A 302 -15.75 30.70 30.32
CA ALA A 302 -15.03 31.14 29.13
C ALA A 302 -13.77 30.30 28.84
N LEU A 303 -13.12 29.78 29.89
CA LEU A 303 -11.93 28.93 29.78
C LEU A 303 -12.27 27.45 29.49
N LEU A 304 -13.40 26.95 29.98
CA LEU A 304 -13.88 25.58 29.81
C LEU A 304 -15.32 25.54 29.28
N PRO A 305 -15.54 25.90 28.01
CA PRO A 305 -16.88 25.89 27.42
C PRO A 305 -17.38 24.43 27.30
N GLY A 306 -18.33 24.05 28.16
CA GLY A 306 -18.99 22.74 28.10
C GLY A 306 -18.79 21.83 29.33
N ASP A 307 -18.05 22.27 30.35
CA ASP A 307 -17.92 21.50 31.61
C ASP A 307 -19.30 21.46 32.33
N PRO A 308 -19.86 20.26 32.58
CA PRO A 308 -21.18 20.10 33.20
C PRO A 308 -21.24 20.54 34.67
N GLU A 309 -20.11 20.57 35.36
CA GLU A 309 -19.98 21.06 36.73
C GLU A 309 -19.96 22.59 36.78
N VAL A 310 -19.28 23.24 35.82
CA VAL A 310 -19.28 24.72 35.69
C VAL A 310 -20.68 25.25 35.37
N MET A 311 -21.45 24.52 34.55
CA MET A 311 -22.85 24.88 34.28
C MET A 311 -23.75 24.75 35.51
N LYS A 312 -23.55 23.71 36.34
CA LYS A 312 -24.29 23.55 37.60
C LYS A 312 -23.98 24.67 38.59
N LEU A 313 -22.70 25.00 38.79
CA LEU A 313 -22.27 26.10 39.65
C LEU A 313 -22.84 27.44 39.19
N LYS A 314 -22.83 27.70 37.88
CA LYS A 314 -23.41 28.91 37.29
C LYS A 314 -24.92 28.99 37.57
N GLN A 315 -25.62 27.87 37.47
CA GLN A 315 -27.06 27.78 37.75
C GLN A 315 -27.36 27.96 39.24
N GLU A 316 -26.52 27.44 40.14
CA GLU A 316 -26.65 27.60 41.59
C GLU A 316 -26.46 29.05 42.05
N ILE A 317 -25.44 29.74 41.53
CA ILE A 317 -25.18 31.16 41.81
C ILE A 317 -26.35 32.03 41.31
N LEU A 318 -26.89 31.73 40.12
CA LEU A 318 -28.08 32.42 39.58
C LEU A 318 -29.30 32.23 40.47
N CYS A 319 -29.63 30.98 40.83
CA CYS A 319 -30.82 30.67 41.62
C CYS A 319 -30.76 31.27 43.03
N ARG A 320 -29.60 31.23 43.70
CA ARG A 320 -29.46 31.70 45.08
C ARG A 320 -29.16 33.21 45.17
N GLY A 321 -28.40 33.77 44.23
CA GLY A 321 -28.14 35.21 44.17
C GLY A 321 -29.37 36.06 43.84
N THR A 322 -30.37 35.51 43.12
CA THR A 322 -31.65 36.22 42.88
C THR A 322 -32.60 36.22 44.08
N LEU A 323 -32.43 35.33 45.05
CA LEU A 323 -33.32 35.23 46.21
C LEU A 323 -33.04 36.29 47.29
N GLU A 324 -31.85 36.91 47.31
CA GLU A 324 -31.47 37.95 48.30
C GLU A 324 -31.68 39.39 47.82
N HIS A 325 -31.93 39.61 46.53
CA HIS A 325 -32.33 40.93 46.00
C HIS A 325 -33.85 41.09 45.86
N GLY A 326 -34.62 40.13 46.37
CA GLY A 326 -36.09 40.11 46.35
C GLY A 326 -36.72 39.82 47.72
N GLY A 327 -36.16 40.36 48.80
CA GLY A 327 -36.70 40.30 50.17
C GLY A 327 -36.63 41.65 50.86
#